data_AF-A0A9R0RDR4-F1
#
_entry.id   AF-A0A9R0RDR4-F1
#
_cell.length_a   1.000
_cell.length_b   1.000
_cell.length_c   1.000
_cell.angle_alpha   90.00
_cell.angle_beta   90.00
_cell.angle_gamma   90.00
#
_symmetry.space_group_name_H-M   'P 1'
#
loop_
_entity.id
_entity.type
_entity.pdbx_description
1 polymer ?
#
loop_
_entity_poly.entity_id
_entity_poly.type
_entity_poly.pdbx_seq_one_letter_code
_entity_poly.pdbx_strand_id
1 'polypeptide(L)'
;MSGGTAPRVVEDFLGVVQLLSDGSVVRGDEAVLRSNEPLPDVPGVQWKDVLYHAAHGLSVRVYRPASSSDVLRDRVLGYGARLKDMGKAVEVVQFEGEQHGFSVRQPFGEAADELLRVIKRFVYSGN
;
A
#
# COMPACT_ATOMS: atom_id res chain seq x y z
N MET A 1 -17.26 44.36 27.03
CA MET A 1 -16.76 44.38 25.64
C MET A 1 -15.76 43.23 25.53
N SER A 2 -16.18 42.04 25.10
CA SER A 2 -15.25 40.93 24.87
C SER A 2 -14.55 41.19 23.54
N GLY A 3 -13.27 41.56 23.60
CA GLY A 3 -12.43 41.65 22.41
C GLY A 3 -12.30 40.26 21.79
N GLY A 4 -13.00 40.04 20.69
CA GLY A 4 -12.83 38.83 19.90
C GLY A 4 -11.44 38.87 19.28
N THR A 5 -10.52 38.06 19.80
CA THR A 5 -9.21 37.84 19.19
C THR A 5 -9.43 37.32 17.76
N ALA A 6 -8.67 37.84 16.79
CA ALA A 6 -8.75 37.35 15.42
C ALA A 6 -8.55 35.82 15.38
N PRO A 7 -9.36 35.08 14.60
CA PRO A 7 -9.23 33.63 14.51
C PRO A 7 -7.81 33.27 14.08
N ARG A 8 -7.18 32.34 14.81
CA ARG A 8 -5.83 31.85 14.49
C ARG A 8 -5.92 30.48 13.83
N VAL A 9 -4.92 30.15 13.01
CA VAL A 9 -4.79 28.82 12.41
C VAL A 9 -4.53 27.79 13.51
N VAL A 10 -5.29 26.71 13.51
CA VAL A 10 -5.13 25.56 14.44
C VAL A 10 -4.60 24.31 13.73
N GLU A 11 -4.91 24.15 12.44
CA GLU A 11 -4.32 23.12 11.58
C GLU A 11 -3.98 23.73 10.22
N ASP A 12 -2.83 23.36 9.65
CA ASP A 12 -2.36 23.83 8.36
C ASP A 12 -1.85 22.68 7.51
N PHE A 13 -2.56 22.40 6.40
CA PHE A 13 -2.12 21.46 5.38
C PHE A 13 -1.44 22.21 4.23
N LEU A 14 -0.14 22.46 4.38
CA LEU A 14 0.74 23.06 3.37
C LEU A 14 0.24 24.41 2.81
N GLY A 15 -0.53 25.17 3.58
CA GLY A 15 -1.18 26.42 3.18
C GLY A 15 -2.40 26.23 2.26
N VAL A 16 -2.75 24.99 1.91
CA VAL A 16 -3.82 24.66 0.96
C VAL A 16 -5.15 24.53 1.69
N VAL A 17 -5.14 23.99 2.90
CA VAL A 17 -6.31 23.95 3.79
C VAL A 17 -5.88 24.36 5.19
N GLN A 18 -6.47 25.44 5.70
CA GLN A 18 -6.25 25.92 7.06
C GLN A 18 -7.57 25.89 7.84
N LEU A 19 -7.57 25.23 9.00
CA LEU A 19 -8.66 25.28 9.97
C LEU A 19 -8.38 26.41 10.97
N LEU A 20 -9.34 27.30 11.19
CA LEU A 20 -9.23 28.39 12.15
C LEU A 20 -9.88 28.02 13.49
N SER A 21 -9.47 28.71 14.55
CA SER A 21 -9.95 28.47 15.92
C SER A 21 -11.46 28.70 16.14
N ASP A 22 -12.12 29.39 15.22
CA ASP A 22 -13.58 29.60 15.24
C ASP A 22 -14.35 28.54 14.42
N GLY A 23 -13.65 27.55 13.86
CA GLY A 23 -14.22 26.47 13.05
C GLY A 23 -14.36 26.82 11.57
N SER A 24 -13.99 28.03 11.15
CA SER A 24 -13.94 28.38 9.73
C SER A 24 -12.75 27.71 9.02
N VAL A 25 -12.89 27.49 7.70
CA VAL A 25 -11.88 26.83 6.86
C VAL A 25 -11.49 27.78 5.73
N VAL A 26 -10.19 28.02 5.60
CA VAL A 26 -9.60 28.80 4.50
C VAL A 26 -8.92 27.84 3.53
N ARG A 27 -9.14 28.04 2.23
CA ARG A 27 -8.51 27.26 1.16
C ARG A 27 -7.52 28.14 0.40
N GLY A 28 -6.26 27.70 0.34
CA GLY A 28 -5.20 28.36 -0.41
C GLY A 28 -5.04 27.82 -1.83
N ASP A 29 -3.93 28.17 -2.48
CA ASP A 29 -3.64 27.72 -3.83
C ASP A 29 -3.30 26.22 -3.88
N GLU A 30 -4.19 25.42 -4.46
CA GLU A 30 -3.99 23.98 -4.65
C GLU A 30 -2.80 23.65 -5.56
N ALA A 31 -2.26 24.62 -6.31
CA ALA A 31 -1.04 24.42 -7.09
C ALA A 31 0.15 24.02 -6.20
N VAL A 32 0.15 24.35 -4.91
CA VAL A 32 1.18 23.92 -3.95
C VAL A 32 1.17 22.40 -3.73
N LEU A 33 0.04 21.72 -3.94
CA LEU A 33 -0.04 20.25 -3.91
C LEU A 33 0.47 19.60 -5.19
N ARG A 34 0.64 20.37 -6.27
CA ARG A 34 1.18 19.84 -7.53
C ARG A 34 2.69 19.71 -7.36
N SER A 35 3.14 18.53 -6.94
CA SER A 35 4.56 18.20 -7.05
C SER A 35 4.92 18.08 -8.53
N ASN A 36 5.71 19.03 -9.05
CA ASN A 36 6.40 18.86 -10.34
C ASN A 36 7.56 17.87 -10.23
N GLU A 37 7.88 17.39 -9.03
CA GLU A 37 8.87 16.34 -8.83
C GLU A 37 8.29 14.96 -9.17
N PRO A 38 9.05 14.10 -9.85
CA PRO A 38 8.68 12.71 -10.03
C PRO A 38 8.51 12.06 -8.64
N LEU A 39 7.33 11.49 -8.37
CA LEU A 39 7.16 10.67 -7.17
C LEU A 39 8.21 9.55 -7.18
N PRO A 40 8.78 9.21 -6.01
CA PRO A 40 9.78 8.16 -5.92
C PRO A 40 9.24 6.85 -6.47
N ASP A 41 10.10 6.10 -7.16
CA ASP A 41 9.75 4.78 -7.67
C ASP A 41 9.41 3.84 -6.50
N VAL A 42 8.34 3.06 -6.65
CA VAL A 42 7.93 2.09 -5.63
C VAL A 42 8.50 0.73 -6.02
N PRO A 43 9.50 0.19 -5.30
CA PRO A 43 10.13 -1.07 -5.66
C PRO A 43 9.09 -2.20 -5.85
N GLY A 44 9.13 -2.88 -6.99
CA GLY A 44 8.24 -4.00 -7.29
C GLY A 44 6.86 -3.63 -7.85
N VAL A 45 6.60 -2.35 -8.11
CA VAL A 45 5.35 -1.87 -8.73
C VAL A 45 5.69 -1.17 -10.04
N GLN A 46 5.21 -1.73 -11.15
CA GLN A 46 5.26 -1.02 -12.44
C GLN A 46 4.21 0.08 -12.41
N TRP A 47 4.53 1.27 -12.90
CA TRP A 47 3.54 2.32 -13.05
C TRP A 47 3.71 3.07 -14.36
N LYS A 48 2.64 3.73 -14.78
CA LYS A 48 2.67 4.69 -15.89
C LYS A 48 1.67 5.82 -15.66
N ASP A 49 2.03 7.00 -16.11
CA ASP A 49 1.10 8.12 -16.18
C ASP A 49 0.32 8.06 -17.49
N VAL A 50 -1.00 8.27 -17.40
CA VAL A 50 -1.91 8.29 -18.53
C VAL A 50 -2.67 9.62 -18.50
N LEU A 51 -2.66 10.35 -19.62
CA LEU A 51 -3.49 11.54 -19.77
C LEU A 51 -4.96 11.13 -19.77
N TYR A 52 -5.66 11.46 -18.69
CA TYR A 52 -7.08 11.15 -18.51
C TYR A 52 -7.96 12.19 -19.20
N HIS A 53 -7.60 13.47 -19.12
CA HIS A 53 -8.38 14.55 -19.72
C HIS A 53 -7.49 15.73 -20.18
N ALA A 54 -7.23 15.79 -21.48
CA ALA A 54 -6.32 16.77 -22.09
C ALA A 54 -6.75 18.23 -21.84
N ALA A 55 -8.04 18.56 -22.02
CA ALA A 55 -8.51 19.95 -21.92
C ALA A 55 -8.41 20.53 -20.50
N HIS A 56 -8.23 19.67 -19.49
CA HIS A 56 -8.04 20.09 -18.09
C HIS A 56 -6.66 19.69 -17.55
N GLY A 57 -5.76 19.18 -18.40
CA GLY A 57 -4.43 18.72 -17.99
C GLY A 57 -4.48 17.62 -16.92
N LEU A 58 -5.54 16.80 -16.88
CA LEU A 58 -5.68 15.76 -15.86
C LEU A 58 -5.00 14.48 -16.32
N SER A 59 -4.09 13.97 -15.49
CA SER A 59 -3.42 12.69 -15.68
C SER A 59 -3.70 11.78 -14.50
N VAL A 60 -3.72 10.48 -14.74
CA VAL A 60 -3.83 9.44 -13.71
C VAL A 60 -2.57 8.59 -13.73
N ARG A 61 -2.05 8.26 -12.55
CA ARG A 61 -0.99 7.25 -12.41
C ARG A 61 -1.62 5.89 -12.22
N VAL A 62 -1.38 4.98 -13.16
CA VAL A 62 -1.85 3.59 -13.09
C VAL A 62 -0.73 2.74 -12.52
N TYR A 63 -1.01 2.07 -11.40
CA TYR A 63 -0.10 1.13 -10.77
C TYR A 63 -0.46 -0.30 -11.17
N ARG A 64 0.55 -1.07 -11.54
CA ARG A 64 0.48 -2.49 -11.85
C ARG A 64 1.46 -3.22 -10.91
N PRO A 65 0.97 -4.09 -10.02
CA PRO A 65 1.84 -4.99 -9.26
C PRO A 65 2.69 -5.82 -10.22
N ALA A 66 3.93 -6.14 -9.87
CA ALA A 66 4.75 -7.05 -10.68
C ALA A 66 3.94 -8.30 -11.06
N SER A 67 4.04 -8.76 -12.32
CA SER A 67 3.19 -9.83 -12.88
C SER A 67 3.25 -11.17 -12.12
N SER A 68 4.22 -11.33 -11.23
CA SER A 68 4.46 -12.48 -10.37
C SER A 68 4.12 -12.24 -8.89
N SER A 69 3.62 -11.06 -8.49
CA SER A 69 3.31 -10.81 -7.08
C SER A 69 1.91 -11.33 -6.72
N ASP A 70 1.81 -12.24 -5.78
CA ASP A 70 0.55 -12.59 -5.12
C ASP A 70 -0.10 -11.31 -4.55
N VAL A 71 -1.32 -11.00 -5.00
CA VAL A 71 -2.11 -9.85 -4.53
C VAL A 71 -2.41 -9.90 -3.03
N LEU A 72 -2.29 -11.07 -2.40
CA LEU A 72 -2.46 -11.26 -0.97
C LEU A 72 -1.16 -11.18 -0.17
N ARG A 73 0.00 -10.98 -0.82
CA ARG A 73 1.33 -10.98 -0.17
C ARG A 73 1.36 -10.12 1.08
N ASP A 74 1.04 -8.83 0.95
CA ASP A 74 1.15 -7.88 2.07
C ASP A 74 0.17 -8.23 3.20
N ARG A 75 -1.01 -8.76 2.84
CA ARG A 75 -2.00 -9.23 3.81
C ARG A 75 -1.47 -10.42 4.61
N VAL A 76 -0.83 -11.39 3.94
CA VAL A 76 -0.24 -12.58 4.58
C VAL A 76 0.94 -12.18 5.47
N LEU A 77 1.84 -11.32 4.99
CA LEU A 77 2.98 -10.83 5.78
C LEU A 77 2.49 -10.07 7.03
N GLY A 78 1.53 -9.17 6.89
CA GLY A 78 0.97 -8.43 8.01
C GLY A 78 0.25 -9.34 9.02
N TYR A 79 -0.42 -10.39 8.56
CA TYR A 79 -1.06 -11.37 9.45
C TYR A 79 -0.03 -12.21 10.20
N GLY A 80 1.00 -12.70 9.51
CA GLY A 80 2.10 -13.44 10.12
C GLY A 80 2.83 -12.64 11.20
N ALA A 81 3.09 -11.36 10.94
CA ALA A 81 3.68 -10.44 11.92
C ALA A 81 2.81 -10.32 13.18
N ARG A 82 1.49 -10.07 13.02
CA ARG A 82 0.56 -9.98 14.17
C ARG A 82 0.53 -11.27 14.99
N LEU A 83 0.54 -12.44 14.34
CA LEU A 83 0.57 -13.72 15.07
C LEU A 83 1.88 -13.91 15.84
N LYS A 84 3.00 -13.50 15.25
CA LYS A 84 4.31 -13.52 15.91
C LYS A 84 4.34 -12.59 17.13
N ASP A 85 3.79 -11.39 17.02
CA ASP A 85 3.68 -10.44 18.15
C ASP A 85 2.79 -11.00 19.28
N MET A 86 1.81 -11.85 18.94
CA MET A 86 0.99 -12.59 19.92
C MET A 86 1.70 -13.82 20.52
N GLY A 87 2.99 -14.03 20.24
CA GLY A 87 3.78 -15.15 20.75
C GLY A 87 3.43 -16.51 20.11
N LYS A 88 2.77 -16.51 18.95
CA LYS A 88 2.50 -17.76 18.21
C LYS A 88 3.73 -18.19 17.43
N ALA A 89 3.99 -19.50 17.42
CA ALA A 89 4.99 -20.10 16.54
C ALA A 89 4.48 -20.04 15.09
N VAL A 90 4.93 -19.04 14.33
CA VAL A 90 4.52 -18.81 12.94
C VAL A 90 5.73 -18.73 12.04
N GLU A 91 5.67 -19.46 10.95
CA GLU A 91 6.59 -19.39 9.82
C GLU A 91 5.82 -18.91 8.60
N VAL A 92 6.35 -17.91 7.90
CA VAL A 92 5.82 -17.47 6.60
C VAL A 92 6.84 -17.84 5.55
N VAL A 93 6.43 -18.65 4.57
CA VAL A 93 7.27 -19.09 3.45
C VAL A 93 6.83 -18.37 2.20
N GLN A 94 7.77 -17.73 1.50
CA GLN A 94 7.55 -17.10 0.21
C GLN A 94 8.07 -18.01 -0.90
N PHE A 95 7.25 -18.24 -1.92
CA PHE A 95 7.63 -18.90 -3.16
C PHE A 95 7.93 -17.82 -4.19
N GLU A 96 9.21 -17.58 -4.48
CA GLU A 96 9.63 -16.49 -5.37
C GLU A 96 9.12 -16.70 -6.80
N GLY A 97 8.68 -15.62 -7.45
CA GLY A 97 8.13 -15.67 -8.81
C GLY A 97 6.72 -16.25 -8.91
N GLU A 98 6.18 -16.82 -7.83
CA GLU A 98 4.88 -17.46 -7.84
C GLU A 98 3.74 -16.49 -7.48
N GLN A 99 2.70 -16.56 -8.30
CA GLN A 99 1.48 -15.78 -8.17
C GLN A 99 0.43 -16.51 -7.33
N HIS A 100 -0.63 -15.78 -6.95
CA HIS A 100 -1.74 -16.35 -6.20
C HIS A 100 -2.30 -17.63 -6.85
N GLY A 101 -2.48 -18.70 -6.06
CA GLY A 101 -3.03 -19.96 -6.54
C GLY A 101 -2.15 -20.69 -7.55
N PHE A 102 -0.83 -20.47 -7.55
CA PHE A 102 0.12 -21.15 -8.45
C PHE A 102 -0.03 -22.69 -8.42
N SER A 103 -0.25 -23.28 -7.24
CA SER A 103 -0.37 -24.74 -7.08
C SER A 103 -1.62 -25.35 -7.73
N VAL A 104 -2.68 -24.56 -7.93
CA VAL A 104 -3.87 -25.01 -8.68
C VAL A 104 -3.62 -24.95 -10.18
N ARG A 105 -2.83 -23.97 -10.62
CA ARG A 105 -2.54 -23.74 -12.04
C ARG A 105 -1.41 -24.60 -12.58
N GLN A 106 -0.44 -24.92 -11.74
CA GLN A 106 0.71 -25.77 -12.05
C GLN A 106 0.90 -26.82 -10.94
N PRO A 107 0.00 -27.82 -10.85
CA PRO A 107 -0.03 -28.77 -9.74
C PRO A 107 1.19 -29.71 -9.65
N PHE A 108 1.98 -29.81 -10.72
CA PHE A 108 3.18 -30.66 -10.81
C PHE A 108 4.46 -29.84 -11.06
N GLY A 109 4.42 -28.55 -10.72
CA GLY A 109 5.59 -27.67 -10.80
C GLY A 109 6.45 -27.77 -9.53
N GLU A 110 7.72 -27.36 -9.64
CA GLU A 110 8.68 -27.37 -8.53
C GLU A 110 8.17 -26.63 -7.29
N ALA A 111 7.54 -25.46 -7.48
CA ALA A 111 6.96 -24.70 -6.38
C ALA A 111 5.78 -25.44 -5.72
N ALA A 112 4.97 -26.20 -6.47
CA ALA A 112 3.86 -26.97 -5.93
C ALA A 112 4.35 -28.18 -5.13
N ASP A 113 5.41 -28.84 -5.61
CA ASP A 113 6.10 -29.90 -4.87
C ASP A 113 6.68 -29.37 -3.56
N GLU A 114 7.32 -28.20 -3.59
CA GLU A 114 7.88 -27.58 -2.40
C GLU A 114 6.79 -27.14 -1.41
N LEU A 115 5.68 -26.58 -1.90
CA LEU A 115 4.51 -26.29 -1.05
C LEU A 115 4.02 -27.54 -0.32
N LEU A 116 3.94 -28.69 -1.02
CA LEU A 116 3.53 -29.95 -0.41
C LEU A 116 4.55 -30.41 0.66
N ARG A 117 5.85 -30.21 0.44
CA ARG A 117 6.89 -30.51 1.45
C ARG A 117 6.72 -29.63 2.69
N VAL A 118 6.50 -28.32 2.52
CA VAL A 118 6.25 -27.39 3.63
C VAL A 118 4.99 -27.80 4.41
N ILE A 119 3.89 -28.13 3.73
CA ILE A 119 2.65 -28.60 4.37
C ILE A 119 2.90 -29.89 5.15
N LYS A 120 3.59 -30.88 4.55
CA LYS A 120 3.93 -32.13 5.24
C LYS A 120 4.80 -31.89 6.48
N ARG A 121 5.80 -31.00 6.40
CA ARG A 121 6.61 -30.61 7.54
C ARG A 121 5.76 -29.98 8.64
N PHE A 122 4.88 -29.05 8.28
CA PHE A 122 3.99 -28.41 9.24
C PHE A 122 3.06 -29.41 9.94
N VAL A 123 2.45 -30.33 9.18
CA VAL A 123 1.49 -31.30 9.71
C VAL A 123 2.16 -32.42 10.51
N TYR A 124 3.30 -32.93 10.05
CA TYR A 124 3.89 -34.17 10.57
C TYR A 124 5.19 -33.98 11.35
N SER A 125 5.84 -32.80 11.27
CA SER A 125 7.03 -32.49 12.05
C SER A 125 6.73 -31.63 13.28
N GLY A 126 5.45 -31.38 13.58
CA GLY A 126 5.01 -30.71 14.79
C GLY A 126 5.04 -31.62 16.01
N ASN A 127 6.24 -31.89 16.54
CA ASN A 127 6.45 -32.29 17.94
C ASN A 127 7.78 -31.73 18.44
#